data_AF-A0A6H1WAB6-F1
#
_entry.id   AF-A0A6H1WAB6-F1
#
_cell.length_a   1.000
_cell.length_b   1.000
_cell.length_c   1.000
_cell.angle_alpha   90.00
_cell.angle_beta   90.00
_cell.angle_gamma   90.00
#
_symmetry.space_group_name_H-M   'P 1'
#
loop_
_entity.id
_entity.type
_entity.pdbx_description
1 polymer ?
#
loop_
_entity_poly.entity_id
_entity_poly.type
_entity_poly.pdbx_seq_one_letter_code
_entity_poly.pdbx_strand_id
1 'polypeptide(L)' 'MLSGVTVSISGRSRLRVSSPSTIAPDASVVATVIGRDVARDTILVVRWFHPDGTEYLWNVSF' A
#
# COMPACT_ATOMS: atom_id res chain seq x y z
N MET A 1 -16.69 7.20 -2.83
CA MET A 1 -16.11 6.20 -3.76
C MET A 1 -14.62 6.48 -3.80
N LEU A 2 -13.74 5.57 -3.39
CA LEU A 2 -12.30 5.85 -3.31
C LEU A 2 -11.69 5.71 -4.71
N SER A 3 -10.95 6.72 -5.18
CA SER A 3 -10.50 6.79 -6.58
C SER A 3 -9.18 6.07 -6.83
N GLY A 4 -8.40 5.76 -5.80
CA GLY A 4 -7.14 5.03 -5.97
C GLY A 4 -6.50 4.62 -4.66
N VAL A 5 -5.75 3.52 -4.72
CA VAL A 5 -4.91 3.02 -3.63
C VAL A 5 -3.50 2.83 -4.14
N THR A 6 -2.55 3.48 -3.49
CA THR A 6 -1.13 3.30 -3.77
C THR A 6 -0.49 2.58 -2.60
N VAL A 7 0.28 1.55 -2.92
CA VAL A 7 1.11 0.82 -1.96
C VAL A 7 2.56 1.06 -2.35
N SER A 8 3.38 1.48 -1.39
CA SER A 8 4.81 1.69 -1.57
C SER A 8 5.57 1.12 -0.37
N ILE A 9 6.88 0.96 -0.53
CA ILE A 9 7.77 0.58 0.56
C ILE A 9 8.79 1.68 0.78
N SER A 10 9.18 1.86 2.04
CA SER A 10 10.37 2.61 2.43
C SER A 10 11.35 1.62 3.05
N GLY A 11 12.46 1.34 2.37
CA GLY A 11 13.38 0.28 2.78
C GLY A 11 14.13 -0.37 1.62
N ARG A 12 14.79 -1.49 1.91
CA ARG A 12 15.60 -2.24 0.93
C ARG A 12 14.86 -3.42 0.28
N SER A 13 13.65 -3.73 0.74
CA SER A 13 12.83 -4.78 0.16
C SER A 13 12.35 -4.43 -1.25
N ARG A 14 11.68 -5.39 -1.90
CA ARG A 14 10.96 -5.20 -3.15
C ARG A 14 9.47 -5.35 -2.90
N LEU A 15 8.69 -4.51 -3.55
CA LEU A 15 7.23 -4.54 -3.49
C LEU A 15 6.68 -5.10 -4.80
N ARG A 16 5.84 -6.13 -4.70
CA ARG A 16 5.01 -6.61 -5.80
C ARG A 16 3.55 -6.36 -5.43
N VAL A 17 2.91 -5.45 -6.15
CA VAL A 17 1.48 -5.14 -5.98
C VAL A 17 0.78 -5.54 -7.27
N SER A 18 -0.22 -6.40 -7.18
CA SER A 18 -1.20 -6.52 -8.25
C SER A 18 -2.06 -5.27 -8.19
N SER A 19 -1.90 -4.37 -9.16
CA SER A 19 -2.65 -3.11 -9.22
C SER A 19 -4.15 -3.36 -9.06
N PRO A 20 -4.85 -2.47 -8.36
CA PRO A 20 -6.02 -1.91 -9.01
C PRO A 20 -5.91 -0.40 -9.08
N SER A 21 -6.41 0.15 -10.18
CA SER A 21 -6.59 1.58 -10.36
C SER A 21 -7.70 2.14 -9.45
N THR A 22 -8.57 1.29 -8.87
CA THR A 22 -9.70 1.69 -8.01
C THR A 22 -10.13 0.49 -7.14
N ILE A 23 -10.36 0.71 -5.84
CA ILE A 23 -10.94 -0.31 -4.93
C ILE A 23 -12.41 0.04 -4.69
N ALA A 24 -13.32 -0.85 -5.10
CA ALA A 24 -14.72 -0.74 -4.76
C ALA A 24 -14.94 -1.05 -3.27
N PRO A 25 -16.04 -0.59 -2.65
CA PRO A 25 -16.43 -1.07 -1.32
C PRO A 25 -16.36 -2.61 -1.26
N ASP A 26 -15.84 -3.13 -0.15
CA ASP A 26 -15.63 -4.57 0.11
C ASP A 26 -14.59 -5.28 -0.79
N ALA A 27 -13.96 -4.60 -1.74
CA ALA A 27 -12.84 -5.15 -2.48
C ALA A 27 -11.53 -5.08 -1.68
N SER A 28 -10.63 -6.03 -1.94
CA SER A 28 -9.32 -6.12 -1.28
C SER A 28 -8.16 -5.98 -2.25
N VAL A 29 -7.06 -5.39 -1.80
CA VAL A 29 -5.78 -5.39 -2.51
C VAL A 29 -4.78 -6.28 -1.81
N VAL A 30 -4.14 -7.15 -2.60
CA VAL A 30 -3.06 -8.01 -2.12
C VAL A 30 -1.73 -7.40 -2.55
N ALA A 31 -0.88 -7.14 -1.57
CA ALA A 31 0.49 -6.69 -1.77
C ALA A 31 1.45 -7.70 -1.15
N THR A 32 2.52 -8.03 -1.87
CA THR A 32 3.57 -8.92 -1.37
C THR A 32 4.87 -8.14 -1.26
N VAL A 33 5.42 -8.12 -0.04
CA VAL A 33 6.74 -7.54 0.25
C VAL A 33 7.76 -8.68 0.33
N ILE A 34 8.84 -8.58 -0.44
CA ILE A 34 9.88 -9.60 -0.53
C ILE A 34 11.22 -8.95 -0.19
N GLY A 35 11.90 -9.47 0.83
CA GLY A 35 13.19 -8.96 1.30
C GLY A 35 13.88 -9.95 2.24
N ARG A 36 15.17 -9.73 2.50
CA ARG A 36 15.99 -10.63 3.34
C ARG A 36 15.68 -10.47 4.82
N ASP A 37 15.33 -9.26 5.27
CA ASP A 37 14.99 -8.95 6.67
C ASP A 37 13.93 -7.85 6.74
N VAL A 38 12.75 -8.14 6.18
CA VAL A 38 11.65 -7.19 5.97
C VAL A 38 11.24 -6.47 7.26
N ALA A 39 11.23 -7.18 8.40
CA ALA A 39 10.84 -6.61 9.69
C ALA A 39 11.84 -5.57 10.22
N ARG A 40 13.12 -5.67 9.85
CA ARG A 40 14.14 -4.74 10.34
C ARG A 40 14.38 -3.53 9.44
N ASP A 41 14.09 -3.64 8.14
CA ASP A 41 14.54 -2.64 7.17
C ASP A 41 13.44 -2.10 6.25
N THR A 42 12.18 -2.47 6.46
CA THR A 42 11.10 -2.12 5.54
C THR A 42 9.82 -1.73 6.27
N ILE A 43 9.26 -0.59 5.85
CA ILE A 43 7.92 -0.14 6.20
C ILE A 43 7.07 -0.18 4.94
N LEU A 44 5.88 -0.77 5.03
CA LEU A 44 4.86 -0.69 3.99
C LEU A 44 4.02 0.56 4.22
N VAL A 45 3.91 1.42 3.22
CA VAL A 45 3.11 2.63 3.26
C VAL A 45 1.91 2.44 2.33
N VAL A 46 0.72 2.61 2.88
CA VAL A 46 -0.55 2.53 2.15
C VAL A 46 -1.19 3.90 2.14
N ARG A 47 -1.45 4.43 0.93
CA ARG A 47 -2.07 5.73 0.71
C ARG A 47 -3.38 5.55 -0.05
N TRP A 48 -4.48 6.09 0.48
CA TRP A 48 -5.78 6.12 -0.17
C TRP A 48 -6.17 7.54 -0.50
N PHE A 49 -6.63 7.75 -1.73
CA PHE A 49 -7.07 9.05 -2.22
C PHE A 49 -8.58 9.04 -2.38
N HIS A 50 -9.24 9.95 -1.66
CA HIS A 50 -10.66 10.21 -1.84
C HIS A 50 -10.86 11.28 -2.93
N PRO A 51 -11.95 11.23 -3.72
CA PRO A 51 -12.20 12.20 -4.78
C PRO A 51 -12.33 13.65 -4.32
N ASP A 52 -12.62 13.90 -3.04
CA ASP A 52 -12.66 15.25 -2.45
C ASP A 52 -11.26 15.82 -2.13
N GLY A 53 -10.19 15.07 -2.43
CA GLY A 53 -8.81 15.46 -2.16
C GLY A 53 -8.30 15.01 -0.80
N THR A 54 -9.13 14.37 0.04
CA THR A 54 -8.69 13.79 1.32
C THR A 54 -7.76 12.62 1.07
N GLU A 55 -6.64 12.60 1.80
CA GLU A 55 -5.69 11.51 1.80
C GLU A 55 -5.71 10.77 3.14
N TYR A 56 -5.77 9.45 3.09
CA TYR A 56 -5.59 8.58 4.25
C TYR A 56 -4.28 7.82 4.10
N LEU A 57 -3.51 7.77 5.18
CA LEU A 57 -2.19 7.15 5.21
C LEU A 57 -2.10 6.16 6.37
N TRP A 58 -1.67 4.94 6.05
CA TRP A 58 -1.33 3.91 7.03
C TRP A 58 0.10 3.42 6.81
N ASN A 59 0.86 3.37 7.89
CA ASN A 59 2.17 2.74 7.92
C ASN A 59 2.05 1.38 8.59
N VAL A 60 2.58 0.34 7.95
CA VAL A 60 2.61 -1.02 8.49
C VAL A 60 4.08 -1.41 8.68
N SER A 61 4.43 -1.67 9.94
CA SER A 61 5.66 -2.34 10.36
C SER A 61 5.38 -3.82 10.63
N PHE A 62 6.39 -4.68 10.44
CA PHE A 62 6.28 -6.12 10.62
C PHE A 62 6.91 -6.60 11.93
#